data_AF-G9EKN9-F1
#
_entry.id   AF-G9EKN9-F1
#
_cell.length_a   1.000
_cell.length_b   1.000
_cell.length_c   1.000
_cell.angle_alpha   90.00
_cell.angle_beta   90.00
_cell.angle_gamma   90.00
#
_symmetry.space_group_name_H-M   'P 1'
#
loop_
_entity.id
_entity.type
_entity.pdbx_description
1 polymer ?
#
loop_
_entity_poly.entity_id
_entity_poly.type
_entity_poly.pdbx_seq_one_letter_code
_entity_poly.pdbx_strand_id
1 'polypeptide(L)' 'MDNQPAPCQEAFTEASQPKDSYHVYRSIEKICATAGGQIQFRIINSEKTGEPIAVLFTCQANNTQSPIFSCIGRRSGS' A
#
# COMPACT_ATOMS: atom_id res chain seq x y z
N MET A 1 -8.47 -9.47 5.58
CA MET A 1 -7.95 -8.17 5.09
C MET A 1 -9.15 -7.31 4.74
N ASP A 2 -10.00 -7.06 5.73
CA ASP A 2 -11.36 -6.56 5.52
C ASP A 2 -11.37 -5.10 5.95
N ASN A 3 -11.83 -4.19 5.07
CA ASN A 3 -11.69 -2.72 5.10
C ASN A 3 -10.44 -2.09 4.47
N GLN A 4 -9.87 -2.69 3.42
CA GLN A 4 -8.98 -1.93 2.52
C GLN A 4 -9.81 -1.32 1.36
N PRO A 5 -9.44 -0.13 0.84
CA PRO A 5 -10.04 0.41 -0.38
C PRO A 5 -9.99 -0.60 -1.53
N ALA A 6 -10.97 -0.57 -2.44
CA ALA A 6 -11.00 -1.44 -3.62
C ALA A 6 -9.66 -1.46 -4.43
N PRO A 7 -8.98 -0.31 -4.67
CA PRO A 7 -7.67 -0.29 -5.32
C PRO A 7 -6.60 -1.14 -4.62
N CYS A 8 -6.67 -1.24 -3.29
CA CYS A 8 -5.74 -2.02 -2.51
C CYS A 8 -6.03 -3.51 -2.63
N GLN A 9 -7.30 -3.90 -2.57
CA GLN A 9 -7.72 -5.30 -2.76
C GLN A 9 -7.35 -5.78 -4.17
N GLU A 10 -7.54 -4.93 -5.18
CA GLU A 10 -7.12 -5.17 -6.55
C GLU A 10 -5.60 -5.33 -6.63
N ALA A 11 -4.82 -4.41 -6.06
CA ALA A 11 -3.36 -4.52 -6.03
C ALA A 11 -2.86 -5.81 -5.37
N PHE A 12 -3.48 -6.24 -4.26
CA PHE A 12 -3.15 -7.50 -3.58
C PHE A 12 -3.56 -8.75 -4.38
N THR A 13 -4.60 -8.63 -5.21
CA THR A 13 -5.06 -9.71 -6.09
C THR A 13 -4.19 -9.80 -7.34
N GLU A 14 -3.83 -8.66 -7.93
CA GLU A 14 -2.97 -8.52 -9.10
C GLU A 14 -1.49 -8.75 -8.82
N ALA A 15 -1.05 -8.64 -7.55
CA ALA A 15 0.31 -9.00 -7.16
C ALA A 15 0.57 -10.47 -7.53
N SER A 16 1.24 -10.66 -8.66
CA SER A 16 1.68 -11.96 -9.19
C SER A 16 2.38 -12.76 -8.10
N GLN A 17 2.28 -14.09 -8.15
CA GLN A 17 3.08 -14.91 -7.26
C GLN A 17 4.57 -14.77 -7.61
N PRO A 18 5.46 -14.57 -6.63
CA PRO A 18 5.20 -14.56 -5.18
C PRO A 18 4.55 -13.26 -4.69
N LYS A 19 3.54 -13.38 -3.82
CA LYS A 19 2.89 -12.26 -3.11
C LYS A 19 3.80 -11.67 -2.03
N ASP A 20 4.96 -11.17 -2.44
CA ASP A 20 5.90 -10.47 -1.58
C ASP A 20 5.64 -8.95 -1.58
N SER A 21 6.33 -8.24 -0.69
CA SER A 21 6.20 -6.80 -0.54
C SER A 21 6.56 -6.02 -1.81
N TYR A 22 7.43 -6.56 -2.67
CA TYR A 22 7.85 -5.91 -3.91
C TYR A 22 6.76 -6.00 -4.98
N HIS A 23 6.17 -7.18 -5.19
CA HIS A 23 5.09 -7.38 -6.15
C HIS A 23 3.83 -6.61 -5.76
N VAL A 24 3.49 -6.60 -4.47
CA VAL A 24 2.39 -5.78 -3.94
C VAL A 24 2.68 -4.29 -4.18
N TYR A 25 3.88 -3.81 -3.88
CA TYR A 25 4.27 -2.42 -4.14
C TYR A 25 4.11 -2.06 -5.63
N ARG A 26 4.59 -2.92 -6.55
CA ARG A 26 4.51 -2.69 -7.99
C ARG A 26 3.07 -2.62 -8.50
N SER A 27 2.18 -3.47 -7.99
CA SER A 27 0.77 -3.41 -8.35
C SER A 27 0.11 -2.12 -7.84
N ILE A 28 0.39 -1.70 -6.59
CA ILE A 28 -0.17 -0.45 -6.06
C ILE A 28 0.40 0.76 -6.82
N GLU A 29 1.69 0.75 -7.15
CA GLU A 29 2.36 1.79 -7.94
C GLU A 29 1.69 1.94 -9.31
N LYS A 30 1.44 0.83 -10.01
CA LYS A 30 0.77 0.82 -11.31
C LYS A 30 -0.65 1.40 -11.23
N ILE A 31 -1.45 0.95 -10.26
CA ILE A 31 -2.83 1.45 -10.07
C ILE A 31 -2.81 2.94 -9.74
N CYS A 32 -1.87 3.38 -8.90
CA CYS A 32 -1.72 4.79 -8.56
C CYS A 32 -1.33 5.65 -9.78
N ALA A 33 -0.39 5.17 -10.60
CA ALA A 33 0.01 5.85 -11.82
C ALA A 33 -1.14 5.95 -12.83
N THR A 34 -1.97 4.90 -12.99
CA THR A 34 -3.18 4.95 -13.82
C THR A 34 -4.19 5.97 -13.33
N ALA A 35 -4.27 6.21 -12.01
CA ALA A 35 -5.09 7.26 -11.42
C ALA A 35 -4.47 8.68 -11.54
N GLY A 36 -3.30 8.83 -12.17
CA GLY A 36 -2.60 10.11 -12.32
C GLY A 36 -1.85 10.55 -11.06
N GLY A 37 -1.56 9.62 -10.15
CA GLY A 37 -0.86 9.89 -8.90
C GLY A 37 0.55 9.30 -8.82
N GLN A 38 1.21 9.59 -7.70
CA GLN A 38 2.47 9.00 -7.28
C GLN A 38 2.30 8.30 -5.93
N ILE A 39 3.01 7.18 -5.78
CA ILE A 39 2.99 6.40 -4.55
C ILE A 39 4.00 6.95 -3.55
N GLN A 40 3.59 7.05 -2.29
CA GLN A 40 4.47 7.24 -1.15
C GLN A 40 4.30 6.06 -0.20
N PHE A 41 5.37 5.62 0.44
CA PHE A 41 5.30 4.59 1.47
C PHE A 41 5.84 5.11 2.80
N ARG A 42 5.22 4.65 3.89
CA ARG A 42 5.66 4.92 5.25
C ARG A 42 5.62 3.64 6.06
N ILE A 43 6.72 3.34 6.74
CA ILE A 43 6.77 2.24 7.71
C ILE A 43 6.09 2.71 8.99
N ILE A 44 5.14 1.91 9.48
CA ILE A 44 4.49 2.09 10.77
C ILE A 44 5.19 1.17 11.76
N ASN A 45 5.78 1.78 12.79
CA ASN A 45 6.42 1.07 13.88
C ASN A 45 5.46 0.91 15.06
N SER A 46 5.60 -0.19 15.79
CA SER A 46 4.93 -0.41 17.07
C SER A 46 5.38 0.64 18.07
N GLU A 47 4.44 1.34 18.70
CA GLU A 47 4.76 2.28 19.79
C GLU A 47 5.35 1.56 21.02
N LYS A 48 5.08 0.25 21.17
CA LYS A 48 5.57 -0.55 22.29
C LYS A 48 6.98 -1.09 22.09
N THR A 49 7.30 -1.56 20.89
CA THR A 49 8.55 -2.28 20.61
C THR A 49 9.49 -1.52 19.68
N GLY A 50 9.02 -0.47 19.01
CA GLY A 50 9.76 0.26 17.97
C GLY A 50 9.92 -0.52 16.66
N GLU A 51 9.44 -1.76 16.60
CA GLU A 51 9.60 -2.63 15.44
C GLU A 51 8.57 -2.34 14.34
N PRO A 52 8.93 -2.54 13.06
CA PRO A 52 8.02 -2.32 11.94
C PRO A 52 6.87 -3.34 11.97
N ILE A 53 5.63 -2.85 12.09
CA ILE A 53 4.41 -3.69 12.14
C ILE A 53 3.57 -3.61 10.87
N ALA A 54 3.69 -2.51 10.11
CA ALA A 54 2.96 -2.32 8.87
C ALA A 54 3.67 -1.34 7.93
N VAL A 55 3.25 -1.35 6.68
CA VAL A 55 3.62 -0.35 5.67
C VAL A 55 2.34 0.31 5.18
N LEU A 56 2.29 1.63 5.25
CA LEU A 56 1.23 2.45 4.67
C LEU A 56 1.70 2.92 3.30
N PHE A 57 0.97 2.53 2.26
CA PHE A 57 1.10 3.06 0.91
C PHE A 57 0.03 4.12 0.69
N THR A 58 0.41 5.29 0.21
CA THR A 58 -0.51 6.38 -0.08
C THR A 58 -0.32 6.79 -1.53
N CYS A 59 -1.40 6.74 -2.30
CA CYS A 59 -1.43 7.31 -3.64
C CYS A 59 -1.85 8.77 -3.56
N GLN A 60 -1.04 9.69 -4.05
CA GLN A 60 -1.34 11.12 -4.09
C GLN A 60 -1.39 11.62 -5.54
N ALA A 61 -2.41 12.39 -5.89
CA ALA A 61 -2.44 13.06 -7.19
C ALA A 61 -1.37 14.15 -7.24
N ASN A 62 -0.71 14.27 -8.38
CA ASN A 62 0.23 15.36 -8.62
C ASN A 62 -0.55 16.68 -8.53
N ASN A 63 -0.29 17.47 -7.48
CA ASN A 63 -0.89 18.79 -7.15
C ASN A 63 -2.13 18.81 -6.22
N THR A 64 -2.43 17.75 -5.47
CA THR A 64 -3.46 17.80 -4.42
C THR A 64 -2.93 17.34 -3.06
N GLN A 65 -3.32 18.03 -1.97
CA GLN A 65 -3.02 17.57 -0.61
C GLN A 65 -3.81 16.33 -0.19
N SER A 66 -4.90 16.02 -0.88
CA SER A 66 -5.74 14.86 -0.59
C SER A 66 -5.21 13.59 -1.26
N PRO A 67 -5.09 12.47 -0.53
CA PRO A 67 -4.74 11.19 -1.13
C PRO A 67 -5.90 10.64 -1.98
N ILE A 68 -5.56 9.97 -3.09
CA ILE A 68 -6.52 9.23 -3.92
C ILE A 68 -7.00 7.99 -3.16
N PHE A 69 -6.06 7.24 -2.59
CA PHE A 69 -6.33 6.10 -1.71
C PHE A 69 -5.11 5.79 -0.86
N SER A 70 -5.32 4.99 0.20
CA SER A 70 -4.24 4.45 1.02
C SER A 70 -4.42 2.97 1.32
N CYS A 71 -3.33 2.21 1.22
CA CYS A 71 -3.27 0.77 1.49
C CYS A 71 -2.38 0.50 2.71
N ILE A 72 -2.76 -0.45 3.56
CA ILE A 72 -1.96 -0.88 4.71
C ILE A 72 -1.58 -2.33 4.49
N GLY A 73 -0.30 -2.57 4.21
CA GLY A 73 0.29 -3.90 4.23
C GLY A 73 0.74 -4.24 5.65
N ARG A 74 0.09 -5.20 6.29
CA ARG A 74 0.58 -5.77 7.55
C ARG A 74 1.38 -7.01 7.25
N ARG A 75 2.47 -7.23 7.97
CA ARG A 75 3.11 -8.54 8.01
C ARG A 75 2.14 -9.45 8.76
N SER A 76 1.44 -10.33 8.05
CA SER A 76 0.70 -11.40 8.72
C SER A 76 1.73 -12.27 9.43
N GLY A 77 1.75 -12.18 10.77
CA GLY A 77 2.44 -13.15 11.58
C GLY A 77 1.82 -14.52 11.28
N SER A 78 2.67 -15.42 10.79
CA SER A 78 2.42 -16.86 10.77
C SER A 78 2.14 -17.40 12.16
#